data_AF-A0A9Q2WFX1-F1
#
_entry.id   AF-A0A9Q2WFX1-F1
#
_cell.length_a   1.000
_cell.length_b   1.000
_cell.length_c   1.000
_cell.angle_alpha   90.00
_cell.angle_beta   90.00
_cell.angle_gamma   90.00
#
_symmetry.space_group_name_H-M   'P 1'
#
loop_
_entity.id
_entity.type
_entity.pdbx_description
1 polymer ?
#
loop_
_entity_poly.entity_id
_entity_poly.type
_entity_poly.pdbx_seq_one_letter_code
_entity_poly.pdbx_strand_id
1 'polypeptide(L)'
;MGSGDISFKENHRLSIKVDEFISIIPTFRTKKEAISAGSKFGWSSAFCIERRFEKVWAVGTKDFQNDYVGKVTFEVFRLPLLKWEKVDGIMRCPVLSIRRYKAA
;
A
#
# COMPACT_ATOMS: atom_id res chain seq x y z
N MET A 1 5.69 -13.00 -13.74
CA MET A 1 6.26 -13.70 -12.56
C MET A 1 5.56 -13.17 -11.31
N GLY A 2 4.80 -14.03 -10.63
CA GLY A 2 4.22 -13.81 -9.30
C GLY A 2 3.39 -12.53 -9.08
N SER A 3 2.20 -12.41 -9.68
CA SER A 3 1.15 -11.54 -9.13
C SER A 3 0.56 -12.21 -7.89
N GLY A 4 1.38 -12.34 -6.84
CA GLY A 4 0.89 -12.69 -5.52
C GLY A 4 0.06 -11.51 -5.05
N ASP A 5 -1.25 -11.58 -5.25
CA ASP A 5 -2.17 -10.56 -4.76
C ASP A 5 -2.02 -10.52 -3.24
N ILE A 6 -1.35 -9.48 -2.76
CA ILE A 6 -1.13 -9.27 -1.33
C ILE A 6 -2.49 -8.89 -0.75
N SER A 7 -2.95 -9.75 0.17
CA SER A 7 -4.16 -9.53 0.98
C SER A 7 -3.78 -9.15 2.40
N PHE A 8 -4.29 -8.03 2.88
CA PHE A 8 -4.14 -7.58 4.27
C PHE A 8 -5.23 -8.20 5.15
N LYS A 9 -5.21 -9.52 5.35
CA LYS A 9 -6.13 -10.22 6.28
C LYS A 9 -5.66 -10.15 7.74
N GLU A 10 -4.36 -10.02 7.96
CA GLU A 10 -3.74 -10.17 9.28
C GLU A 10 -3.20 -8.82 9.80
N ASN A 11 -4.07 -8.04 10.44
CA ASN A 11 -3.74 -6.72 10.98
C ASN A 11 -2.65 -6.73 12.05
N HIS A 12 -2.42 -7.86 12.70
CA HIS A 12 -1.58 -7.97 13.90
C HIS A 12 -0.07 -7.82 13.65
N ARG A 13 0.37 -7.75 12.38
CA ARG A 13 1.79 -7.59 12.01
C ARG A 13 2.08 -6.27 11.30
N LEU A 14 1.06 -5.45 11.05
CA LEU A 14 1.24 -4.18 10.37
C LEU A 14 1.63 -3.10 11.37
N SER A 15 2.47 -2.16 10.94
CA SER A 15 2.86 -1.00 11.75
C SER A 15 1.72 -0.01 11.97
N ILE A 16 0.65 -0.08 11.17
CA ILE A 16 -0.53 0.78 11.20
C ILE A 16 -1.76 -0.11 11.03
N LYS A 17 -2.86 0.19 11.74
CA LYS A 17 -4.10 -0.58 11.60
C LYS A 17 -4.68 -0.41 10.20
N VAL A 18 -5.33 -1.44 9.68
CA VAL A 18 -5.96 -1.38 8.35
C VAL A 18 -6.95 -0.23 8.22
N ASP A 19 -7.77 0.01 9.23
CA ASP A 19 -8.76 1.08 9.21
C ASP A 19 -8.13 2.48 9.19
N GLU A 20 -6.97 2.65 9.83
CA GLU A 20 -6.26 3.93 9.88
C GLU A 20 -5.71 4.30 8.50
N PHE A 21 -5.01 3.39 7.82
CA PHE A 21 -4.42 3.75 6.53
C PHE A 21 -5.44 3.81 5.40
N ILE A 22 -6.55 3.05 5.45
CA ILE A 22 -7.65 3.18 4.48
C ILE A 22 -8.30 4.56 4.56
N SER A 23 -8.39 5.17 5.74
CA SER A 23 -8.91 6.53 5.87
C SER A 23 -8.02 7.60 5.21
N ILE A 24 -6.76 7.24 4.92
CA ILE A 24 -5.74 8.12 4.36
C ILE A 24 -5.63 7.93 2.84
N ILE A 25 -5.67 6.69 2.36
CA ILE A 25 -5.46 6.36 0.94
C ILE A 25 -6.77 6.16 0.18
N PRO A 26 -6.81 6.46 -1.14
CA PRO A 26 -7.96 6.10 -1.96
C PRO A 26 -8.12 4.59 -2.11
N THR A 27 -9.36 4.11 -1.95
CA THR A 27 -9.75 2.71 -2.16
C THR A 27 -10.82 2.58 -3.24
N PHE A 28 -10.83 1.44 -3.92
CA PHE A 28 -11.65 1.15 -5.08
C PHE A 28 -12.40 -0.18 -4.92
N ARG A 29 -13.49 -0.35 -5.66
CA ARG A 29 -14.28 -1.60 -5.59
C ARG A 29 -13.61 -2.73 -6.35
N THR A 30 -12.87 -2.41 -7.41
CA THR A 30 -12.19 -3.41 -8.24
C THR A 30 -10.70 -3.14 -8.40
N LYS A 31 -9.92 -4.21 -8.62
CA LYS A 31 -8.49 -4.14 -8.95
C LYS A 31 -8.25 -3.27 -10.18
N LYS A 32 -9.11 -3.38 -11.19
CA LYS A 32 -9.00 -2.65 -12.46
C LYS A 32 -9.15 -1.14 -12.24
N GLU A 33 -10.12 -0.72 -11.43
CA GLU A 33 -10.30 0.69 -11.05
C GLU A 33 -9.06 1.23 -10.33
N ALA A 34 -8.55 0.49 -9.34
CA ALA A 34 -7.35 0.88 -8.61
C ALA A 34 -6.16 1.07 -9.56
N ILE A 35 -5.85 0.07 -10.41
CA ILE A 35 -4.75 0.17 -11.37
C ILE A 35 -4.97 1.33 -12.36
N SER A 36 -6.20 1.52 -12.84
CA SER A 36 -6.53 2.62 -13.75
C SER A 36 -6.39 4.00 -13.11
N ALA A 37 -6.61 4.12 -11.81
CA ALA A 37 -6.39 5.35 -11.08
C ALA A 37 -4.89 5.56 -10.79
N GLY A 38 -4.18 4.51 -10.39
CA GLY A 38 -2.75 4.50 -10.11
C GLY A 38 -1.88 4.81 -11.33
N SER A 39 -2.28 4.38 -12.52
CA SER A 39 -1.50 4.56 -13.75
C SER A 39 -1.24 6.02 -14.08
N LYS A 40 -2.17 6.92 -13.74
CA LYS A 40 -2.04 8.37 -13.86
C LYS A 40 -0.89 8.95 -13.03
N PHE A 41 -0.43 8.21 -12.02
CA PHE A 41 0.64 8.58 -11.10
C PHE A 41 1.87 7.67 -11.24
N GLY A 42 1.93 6.83 -12.28
CA GLY A 42 3.04 5.90 -12.51
C GLY A 42 2.97 4.59 -11.73
N TRP A 43 1.81 4.23 -11.16
CA TRP A 43 1.62 2.99 -10.40
C TRP A 43 0.84 1.96 -11.21
N SER A 44 1.32 0.72 -11.26
CA SER A 44 0.73 -0.37 -12.05
C SER A 44 0.23 -1.55 -11.21
N SER A 45 0.36 -1.46 -9.89
CA SER A 45 -0.01 -2.52 -8.95
C SER A 45 -1.06 -2.05 -7.94
N ALA A 46 -1.85 -3.00 -7.48
CA ALA A 46 -2.87 -2.79 -6.47
C ALA A 46 -2.94 -4.00 -5.53
N PHE A 47 -3.37 -3.76 -4.31
CA PHE A 47 -3.53 -4.74 -3.26
C PHE A 47 -4.98 -4.91 -2.88
N CYS A 48 -5.29 -6.13 -2.45
CA CYS A 48 -6.58 -6.43 -1.88
C CYS A 48 -6.53 -6.17 -0.38
N ILE A 49 -7.52 -5.45 0.14
CA ILE A 49 -7.70 -5.26 1.56
C ILE A 49 -9.04 -5.87 1.95
N GLU A 50 -8.99 -6.88 2.81
CA GLU A 50 -10.17 -7.61 3.27
C GLU A 50 -10.51 -7.16 4.69
N ARG A 51 -11.69 -6.57 4.84
CA ARG A 51 -12.30 -6.22 6.13
C ARG A 51 -13.40 -7.23 6.45
N ARG A 52 -13.90 -7.18 7.69
CA ARG A 52 -14.94 -8.10 8.18
C ARG A 52 -16.21 -8.09 7.32
N PHE A 53 -16.53 -6.96 6.68
CA PHE A 53 -17.76 -6.76 5.91
C PHE A 53 -17.55 -6.25 4.48
N GLU A 54 -16.31 -6.01 4.07
CA GLU A 54 -16.03 -5.48 2.73
C GLU A 54 -14.67 -5.91 2.20
N LYS A 55 -14.56 -5.92 0.88
CA LYS A 55 -13.32 -6.17 0.15
C LYS A 55 -13.08 -4.97 -0.76
N VAL A 56 -11.96 -4.29 -0.54
CA VAL A 56 -11.58 -3.11 -1.32
C VAL A 56 -10.19 -3.29 -1.92
N TRP A 57 -9.89 -2.49 -2.94
CA TRP A 57 -8.61 -2.48 -3.62
C TRP A 57 -7.93 -1.13 -3.41
N ALA A 58 -6.65 -1.13 -3.07
CA ALA A 58 -5.85 0.09 -2.96
C ALA A 58 -4.64 0.00 -3.89
N VAL A 59 -4.24 1.13 -4.45
CA VAL A 59 -3.01 1.21 -5.25
C VAL A 59 -1.81 1.03 -4.32
N GLY A 60 -0.82 0.28 -4.76
CA GLY A 60 0.43 0.17 -4.02
C GLY A 60 1.34 -0.91 -4.55
N THR A 61 2.59 -0.88 -4.11
CA THR A 61 3.61 -1.89 -4.42
C THR A 61 4.35 -2.33 -3.17
N LYS A 62 4.80 -3.57 -3.18
CA LYS A 62 5.64 -4.11 -2.11
C LYS A 62 7.05 -3.74 -2.50
N ASP A 63 7.76 -3.11 -1.59
CA ASP A 63 9.16 -2.80 -1.80
C ASP A 63 9.95 -4.10 -1.94
N PHE A 64 10.87 -4.13 -2.90
CA PHE A 64 11.71 -5.30 -3.12
C PHE A 64 12.67 -5.50 -1.96
N GLN A 65 13.17 -4.38 -1.41
CA GLN A 65 14.03 -4.39 -0.24
C GLN A 65 13.17 -4.40 1.03
N ASN A 66 13.49 -5.33 1.93
CA ASN A 66 12.96 -5.28 3.28
C ASN A 66 13.64 -4.15 4.05
N ASP A 67 12.93 -3.64 5.05
CA ASP A 67 13.48 -2.70 6.01
C ASP A 67 14.00 -3.45 7.24
N TYR A 68 15.11 -2.97 7.80
CA TYR A 68 15.82 -3.62 8.90
C TYR A 68 15.96 -2.65 10.05
N VAL A 69 15.38 -3.00 11.19
CA VAL A 69 15.55 -2.24 12.44
C VAL A 69 16.19 -3.18 13.46
N GLY A 70 17.50 -2.97 13.70
CA GLY A 70 18.29 -3.90 14.50
C GLY A 70 18.34 -5.29 13.87
N LYS A 71 17.84 -6.31 14.58
CA LYS A 71 17.77 -7.71 14.10
C LYS A 71 16.41 -8.07 13.50
N VAL A 72 15.49 -7.11 13.38
CA VAL A 72 14.13 -7.35 12.92
C VAL A 72 13.98 -6.99 11.45
N THR A 73 13.32 -7.87 10.69
CA THR A 73 13.03 -7.67 9.26
C THR A 73 11.56 -7.28 9.07
N PHE A 74 11.33 -6.24 8.28
CA PHE A 74 10.02 -5.77 7.89
C PHE A 74 9.86 -5.77 6.38
N GLU A 75 8.73 -6.26 5.89
CA GLU A 75 8.32 -5.98 4.52
C GLU A 75 7.73 -4.58 4.45
N VAL A 76 8.06 -3.82 3.40
CA VAL A 76 7.54 -2.47 3.21
C VAL A 76 6.53 -2.47 2.08
N PHE A 77 5.41 -1.80 2.30
CA PHE A 77 4.38 -1.53 1.30
C PHE A 77 4.31 -0.02 1.10
N ARG A 78 4.31 0.40 -0.16
CA ARG A 78 4.21 1.81 -0.56
C ARG A 78 2.86 2.03 -1.23
N LEU A 79 2.07 2.94 -0.68
CA LEU A 79 0.70 3.22 -1.10
C LEU A 79 0.58 4.71 -1.46
N PRO A 80 0.44 5.07 -2.74
CA PRO A 80 0.29 6.46 -3.13
C PRO A 80 -1.05 7.04 -2.69
N LEU A 81 -1.05 8.31 -2.36
CA LEU A 81 -2.26 9.07 -2.04
C LEU A 81 -3.09 9.48 -3.27
N LEU A 82 -2.58 9.19 -4.49
CA LEU A 82 -3.19 9.54 -5.78
C LEU A 82 -3.61 11.02 -5.90
N LYS A 83 -2.76 11.89 -5.38
CA LYS A 83 -2.84 13.34 -5.54
C LYS A 83 -1.45 13.88 -5.81
N TRP A 84 -1.38 15.01 -6.49
CA TRP A 84 -0.14 15.73 -6.68
C TRP A 84 0.00 16.81 -5.62
N GLU A 85 1.15 16.85 -4.97
CA GLU A 85 1.52 17.90 -4.02
C GLU A 85 2.83 18.54 -4.45
N LYS A 86 2.90 19.86 -4.32
CA LYS A 86 4.13 20.61 -4.55
C LYS A 86 4.92 20.68 -3.25
N VAL A 87 6.09 20.06 -3.21
CA VAL A 87 7.00 20.14 -2.05
C VAL A 87 8.36 20.57 -2.53
N ASP A 88 8.91 21.61 -1.90
CA ASP A 88 10.19 22.23 -2.27
C ASP A 88 10.28 22.59 -3.77
N GLY A 89 9.16 23.05 -4.34
CA GLY A 89 9.08 23.41 -5.76
C GLY A 89 8.83 22.24 -6.71
N ILE A 90 8.96 20.99 -6.26
CA ILE A 90 8.82 19.78 -7.07
C ILE A 90 7.43 19.16 -6.89
N MET A 91 6.75 18.86 -8.00
CA MET A 91 5.50 18.11 -7.98
C MET A 91 5.78 16.64 -7.71
N ARG A 92 5.25 16.11 -6.61
CA ARG A 92 5.39 14.69 -6.24
C ARG A 92 4.04 14.11 -5.82
N CYS A 93 3.87 12.81 -6.08
CA CYS A 93 2.75 12.04 -5.53
C CYS A 93 3.16 11.55 -4.13
N PRO A 94 2.52 11.99 -3.04
CA PRO A 94 2.90 11.54 -1.72
C PRO A 94 2.56 10.07 -1.53
N VAL A 95 3.40 9.37 -0.75
CA VAL A 95 3.34 7.92 -0.58
C VAL A 95 3.34 7.59 0.90
N LEU A 96 2.35 6.80 1.32
CA LEU A 96 2.32 6.20 2.65
C LEU A 96 3.12 4.90 2.65
N SER A 97 4.06 4.78 3.57
CA SER A 97 4.86 3.57 3.77
C SER A 97 4.33 2.78 4.97
N ILE A 98 3.94 1.53 4.75
CA ILE A 98 3.46 0.62 5.79
C ILE A 98 4.46 -0.51 5.94
N ARG A 99 4.84 -0.83 7.17
CA ARG A 99 5.71 -1.97 7.48
C ARG A 99 4.87 -3.16 7.91
N ARG A 100 5.25 -4.37 7.51
CA ARG A 100 4.75 -5.63 8.05
C ARG A 100 5.89 -6.41 8.68
N TYR A 101 5.75 -6.73 9.96
CA TYR A 101 6.69 -7.58 10.67
C TYR A 101 6.74 -8.96 9.99
N LYS A 102 7.96 -9.36 9.59
CA LYS A 102 8.22 -10.69 9.08
C LYS A 102 8.83 -11.50 10.23
N ALA A 103 7.99 -12.34 10.86
CA ALA A 103 8.49 -13.36 11.77
C ALA A 103 9.44 -14.27 10.97
N ALA A 104 10.62 -14.54 11.54
CA ALA A 104 11.60 -15.46 10.98
C ALA A 104 11.06 -16.90 10.96
#